data_AF-A0A0F9LYB2-F1
#
_entry.id   AF-A0A0F9LYB2-F1
#
_cell.length_a   1.000
_cell.length_b   1.000
_cell.length_c   1.000
_cell.angle_alpha   90.00
_cell.angle_beta   90.00
_cell.angle_gamma   90.00
#
_symmetry.space_group_name_H-M   'P 1'
#
loop_
_entity.id
_entity.type
_entity.pdbx_description
1 polymer ?
#
loop_
_entity_poly.entity_id
_entity_poly.type
_entity_poly.pdbx_seq_one_letter_code
_entity_poly.pdbx_strand_id
1 'polypeptide(L)'
;MKKIAGVTLLLVSITASAEDKTALAQAADAMEPAIKAYTGYIEKSVLQTFADKDTLTGQAARNQLRAREQAVMEANRGTMHSVRDCMKPGNVIDQDVQECAQGLRNKTW
;
A
#
# COMPACT_ATOMS: atom_id res chain seq x y z
N MET A 1 -5.87 17.19 -29.52
CA MET A 1 -4.63 17.98 -29.30
C MET A 1 -4.61 18.45 -27.85
N LYS A 2 -4.00 17.66 -26.95
CA LYS A 2 -2.64 17.88 -26.44
C LYS A 2 -2.53 19.15 -25.58
N LYS A 3 -2.72 19.01 -24.27
CA LYS A 3 -2.07 19.83 -23.24
C LYS A 3 -1.72 18.96 -22.04
N ILE A 4 -0.63 18.23 -22.23
CA ILE A 4 0.22 17.74 -21.14
C ILE A 4 0.81 19.01 -20.52
N ALA A 5 0.24 19.46 -19.40
CA ALA A 5 0.85 20.42 -18.50
C ALA A 5 1.26 19.57 -17.29
N GLY A 6 2.48 19.04 -17.26
CA GLY A 6 3.67 19.81 -16.99
C GLY A 6 4.08 19.45 -15.57
N VAL A 7 4.60 18.24 -15.39
CA VAL A 7 5.27 17.84 -14.15
C VAL A 7 6.59 18.61 -14.13
N THR A 8 6.58 19.76 -13.47
CA THR A 8 7.76 20.60 -13.30
C THR A 8 8.72 19.88 -12.36
N LEU A 9 9.79 19.33 -12.93
CA LEU A 9 10.91 18.77 -12.18
C LEU A 9 11.65 19.95 -11.52
N LEU A 10 11.43 20.18 -10.23
CA LEU A 10 12.19 21.14 -9.43
C LEU A 10 13.60 20.58 -9.21
N LEU A 11 14.53 20.96 -10.08
CA LEU A 11 15.97 20.83 -9.86
C LEU A 11 16.37 21.80 -8.73
N VAL A 12 16.36 21.30 -7.49
CA VAL A 12 16.83 22.04 -6.32
C VAL A 12 18.34 22.23 -6.45
N SER A 13 18.76 23.46 -6.77
CA SER A 13 20.15 23.89 -6.72
C SER A 13 20.48 24.25 -5.28
N ILE A 14 21.05 23.31 -4.52
CA ILE A 14 21.37 23.52 -3.10
C ILE A 14 22.74 24.20 -3.02
N THR A 15 22.76 25.52 -2.80
CA THR A 15 23.91 26.17 -2.15
C THR A 15 23.84 25.84 -0.67
N ALA A 16 24.87 25.24 -0.09
CA ALA A 16 24.83 24.73 1.28
C ALA A 16 25.24 25.79 2.31
N SER A 17 24.26 26.48 2.92
CA SER A 17 24.38 27.24 4.17
C SER A 17 23.78 26.44 5.35
N ALA A 18 24.06 26.85 6.59
CA ALA A 18 23.58 26.13 7.79
C ALA A 18 22.05 26.15 7.95
N GLU A 19 21.38 27.22 7.48
CA GLU A 19 19.91 27.29 7.35
C GLU A 19 19.37 26.36 6.24
N ASP A 20 20.18 26.04 5.24
CA ASP A 20 19.78 25.10 4.18
C ASP A 20 19.74 23.66 4.70
N LYS A 21 20.48 23.31 5.76
CA LYS A 21 20.36 21.99 6.39
C LYS A 21 18.99 21.82 7.05
N THR A 22 18.46 22.86 7.71
CA THR A 22 17.13 22.82 8.31
C THR A 22 16.04 22.94 7.26
N ALA A 23 16.22 23.78 6.23
CA ALA A 23 15.27 23.87 5.12
C ALA A 23 15.20 22.58 4.29
N LEU A 24 16.34 21.91 4.07
CA LEU A 24 16.40 20.64 3.35
C LEU A 24 15.89 19.48 4.18
N ALA A 25 16.13 19.47 5.50
CA ALA A 25 15.50 18.50 6.41
C ALA A 25 13.98 18.70 6.45
N GLN A 26 13.51 19.94 6.57
CA GLN A 26 12.08 20.25 6.55
C GLN A 26 11.44 19.95 5.19
N ALA A 27 12.15 20.16 4.08
CA ALA A 27 11.72 19.76 2.76
C ALA A 27 11.69 18.22 2.61
N ALA A 28 12.69 17.51 3.16
CA ALA A 28 12.72 16.05 3.17
C ALA A 28 11.57 15.47 4.00
N ASP A 29 11.27 16.04 5.17
CA ASP A 29 10.15 15.65 6.02
C ASP A 29 8.80 15.95 5.34
N ALA A 30 8.67 17.12 4.69
CA ALA A 30 7.48 17.46 3.92
C ALA A 30 7.27 16.54 2.70
N MET A 31 8.36 16.02 2.13
CA MET A 31 8.34 15.07 1.02
C MET A 31 8.34 13.61 1.47
N GLU A 32 8.48 13.32 2.77
CA GLU A 32 8.50 11.97 3.34
C GLU A 32 7.34 11.09 2.84
N PRO A 33 6.06 11.52 2.82
CA PRO A 33 4.98 10.67 2.31
C PRO A 33 5.12 10.35 0.82
N ALA A 34 5.59 11.31 0.01
CA ALA A 34 5.83 11.10 -1.41
C ALA A 34 7.01 10.15 -1.65
N ILE A 35 8.09 10.32 -0.87
CA ILE A 35 9.27 9.45 -0.91
C ILE A 35 8.90 8.03 -0.47
N LYS A 36 8.12 7.87 0.62
CA LYS A 36 7.63 6.56 1.12
C LYS A 36 6.75 5.84 0.09
N ALA A 37 5.85 6.56 -0.57
CA ALA A 37 5.01 5.98 -1.62
C ALA A 37 5.88 5.49 -2.80
N TYR A 38 6.87 6.28 -3.19
CA TYR A 38 7.79 5.94 -4.27
C TYR A 38 8.72 4.76 -3.93
N THR A 39 9.33 4.74 -2.74
CA THR A 39 10.17 3.63 -2.28
C THR A 39 9.38 2.35 -2.12
N GLY A 40 8.13 2.42 -1.64
CA GLY A 40 7.23 1.27 -1.57
C GLY A 40 6.94 0.66 -2.95
N TYR A 41 6.76 1.50 -3.98
CA TYR A 41 6.58 1.04 -5.36
C TYR A 41 7.84 0.37 -5.91
N ILE A 42 9.01 0.99 -5.73
CA ILE A 42 10.29 0.41 -6.17
C ILE A 42 10.51 -0.94 -5.49
N GLU A 43 10.37 -1.01 -4.17
CA GLU A 43 10.60 -2.25 -3.43
C GLU A 43 9.68 -3.36 -3.93
N LYS A 44 8.38 -3.08 -4.14
CA LYS A 44 7.44 -4.05 -4.72
C LYS A 44 7.90 -4.52 -6.10
N SER A 45 8.32 -3.61 -6.98
CA SER A 45 8.75 -3.96 -8.34
C SER A 45 10.00 -4.84 -8.35
N VAL A 46 10.93 -4.59 -7.43
CA VAL A 46 12.14 -5.40 -7.24
C VAL A 46 11.77 -6.80 -6.76
N LEU A 47 10.90 -6.90 -5.75
CA LEU A 47 10.44 -8.19 -5.25
C LEU A 47 9.71 -9.00 -6.33
N GLN A 48 8.85 -8.36 -7.13
CA GLN A 48 8.18 -9.02 -8.26
C GLN A 48 9.18 -9.56 -9.28
N THR A 49 10.23 -8.81 -9.59
CA THR A 49 11.29 -9.24 -10.52
C THR A 49 12.02 -10.50 -10.03
N PHE A 50 12.18 -10.66 -8.72
CA PHE A 50 12.79 -11.87 -8.15
C PHE A 50 11.80 -13.01 -7.95
N ALA A 51 10.51 -12.71 -7.76
CA ALA A 51 9.47 -13.69 -7.47
C ALA A 51 9.27 -14.73 -8.59
N ASP A 52 9.61 -14.41 -9.83
CA ASP A 52 9.52 -15.34 -10.97
C ASP A 52 10.68 -16.35 -11.03
N LYS A 53 11.70 -16.18 -10.19
CA LYS A 53 12.86 -17.08 -10.15
C LYS A 53 12.61 -18.21 -9.14
N ASP A 54 12.99 -19.42 -9.52
CA ASP A 54 13.01 -20.56 -8.59
C ASP A 54 14.34 -20.64 -7.83
N THR A 55 14.61 -19.59 -7.05
CA THR A 55 15.79 -19.49 -6.19
C THR A 55 15.36 -19.17 -4.77
N LEU A 56 16.26 -19.32 -3.79
CA LEU A 56 16.01 -18.90 -2.40
C LEU A 56 15.57 -17.42 -2.32
N THR A 57 16.20 -16.57 -3.12
CA THR A 57 15.82 -15.15 -3.24
C THR A 57 14.42 -14.97 -3.81
N GLY A 58 14.03 -15.76 -4.83
CA GLY A 58 12.68 -15.72 -5.37
C GLY A 58 11.61 -16.21 -4.40
N GLN A 59 11.91 -17.26 -3.62
CA GLN A 59 11.03 -17.73 -2.53
C GLN A 59 10.87 -16.64 -1.45
N ALA A 60 11.96 -16.01 -1.02
CA ALA A 60 11.92 -14.91 -0.06
C ALA A 60 11.10 -13.73 -0.61
N ALA A 61 11.26 -13.38 -1.89
CA ALA A 61 10.50 -12.32 -2.53
C ALA A 61 9.00 -12.61 -2.57
N ARG A 62 8.59 -13.83 -2.91
CA ARG A 62 7.18 -14.27 -2.86
C ARG A 62 6.60 -14.17 -1.44
N ASN A 63 7.37 -14.58 -0.44
CA ASN A 63 6.94 -14.50 0.95
C ASN A 63 6.77 -13.05 1.43
N GLN A 64 7.68 -12.15 1.06
CA GLN A 64 7.55 -10.73 1.37
C GLN A 64 6.36 -10.07 0.65
N LEU A 65 6.11 -10.41 -0.62
CA LEU A 65 4.94 -9.92 -1.35
C LEU A 65 3.63 -10.37 -0.68
N ARG A 66 3.56 -11.64 -0.25
CA ARG A 66 2.39 -12.18 0.47
C ARG A 66 2.18 -11.48 1.82
N ALA A 67 3.25 -11.27 2.60
CA ALA A 67 3.17 -10.56 3.87
C ALA A 67 2.68 -9.12 3.68
N ARG A 68 3.14 -8.44 2.61
CA ARG A 68 2.66 -7.09 2.25
C ARG A 68 1.18 -7.08 1.89
N GLU A 69 0.72 -8.05 1.11
CA GLU A 69 -0.70 -8.17 0.75
C GLU A 69 -1.56 -8.40 1.99
N GLN A 70 -1.12 -9.27 2.91
CA GLN A 70 -1.79 -9.48 4.19
C GLN A 70 -1.84 -8.20 5.04
N ALA A 71 -0.72 -7.48 5.17
CA ALA A 71 -0.68 -6.21 5.89
C ALA A 71 -1.61 -5.16 5.27
N VAL A 72 -1.73 -5.11 3.94
CA VAL A 72 -2.68 -4.22 3.25
C VAL A 72 -4.12 -4.65 3.54
N MET A 73 -4.42 -5.94 3.49
CA MET A 73 -5.77 -6.44 3.83
C MET A 73 -6.13 -6.13 5.28
N GLU A 74 -5.19 -6.29 6.22
CA GLU A 74 -5.38 -5.98 7.64
C GLU A 74 -5.53 -4.47 7.87
N ALA A 75 -4.72 -3.63 7.21
CA ALA A 75 -4.81 -2.18 7.31
C ALA A 75 -6.11 -1.62 6.72
N ASN A 76 -6.67 -2.28 5.70
CA ASN A 76 -7.95 -1.91 5.08
C ASN A 76 -9.13 -2.73 5.65
N ARG A 77 -8.91 -3.55 6.66
CA ARG A 77 -9.96 -4.34 7.31
C ARG A 77 -10.92 -3.39 8.00
N GLY A 78 -12.19 -3.44 7.60
CA GLY A 78 -13.27 -2.70 8.25
C GLY A 78 -13.56 -3.22 9.65
N THR A 79 -14.55 -2.62 10.31
CA THR A 79 -15.04 -3.08 11.61
C THR A 79 -15.49 -4.54 11.51
N MET A 80 -15.05 -5.39 12.43
CA MET A 80 -15.57 -6.76 12.51
C MET A 80 -17.03 -6.72 12.96
N HIS A 81 -17.86 -7.50 12.28
CA HIS A 81 -19.28 -7.62 12.56
C HIS A 81 -19.59 -9.01 13.11
N SER A 82 -20.68 -9.16 13.85
CA SER A 82 -21.11 -10.51 14.22
C SER A 82 -21.63 -11.25 12.99
N VAL A 83 -21.51 -12.59 12.97
CA VAL A 83 -22.10 -13.42 11.90
C VAL A 83 -23.60 -13.14 11.76
N ARG A 84 -24.29 -12.82 12.87
CA ARG A 84 -25.71 -12.45 12.88
C ARG A 84 -25.98 -11.16 12.09
N ASP A 85 -25.12 -10.15 12.24
CA ASP A 85 -25.29 -8.87 11.54
C ASP A 85 -25.07 -9.03 10.03
N CYS A 86 -24.14 -9.91 9.65
CA CYS A 86 -23.84 -10.27 8.28
C CYS A 86 -24.75 -11.36 7.71
N MET A 87 -25.64 -11.99 8.48
CA MET A 87 -26.39 -13.15 7.99
C MET A 87 -27.31 -12.79 6.81
N LYS A 88 -27.36 -13.66 5.80
CA LYS A 88 -28.27 -13.54 4.65
C LYS A 88 -29.70 -13.93 5.05
N PRO A 89 -30.75 -13.41 4.38
CA PRO A 89 -32.12 -13.87 4.56
C PRO A 89 -32.21 -15.40 4.43
N GLY A 90 -33.06 -16.04 5.24
CA GLY A 90 -33.16 -17.50 5.27
C GLY A 90 -32.06 -18.21 6.06
N ASN A 91 -31.31 -17.48 6.90
CA ASN A 91 -30.23 -18.02 7.75
C ASN A 91 -29.08 -18.67 6.96
N VAL A 92 -28.81 -18.17 5.76
CA VAL A 92 -27.71 -18.66 4.93
C VAL A 92 -26.39 -18.08 5.44
N ILE A 93 -25.43 -18.96 5.70
CA ILE A 93 -24.04 -18.61 6.05
C ILE A 93 -23.15 -19.17 4.96
N ASP A 94 -22.56 -18.28 4.17
CA ASP A 94 -21.62 -18.59 3.11
C ASP A 94 -20.34 -17.73 3.25
N GLN A 95 -19.47 -17.82 2.26
CA GLN A 95 -18.20 -17.10 2.25
C GLN A 95 -18.39 -15.57 2.36
N ASP A 96 -19.41 -15.01 1.71
CA ASP A 96 -19.68 -13.56 1.80
C ASP A 96 -20.01 -13.15 3.25
N VAL A 97 -20.78 -13.98 3.97
CA VAL A 97 -21.11 -13.74 5.39
C VAL A 97 -19.84 -13.79 6.25
N GLN A 98 -18.94 -14.72 5.98
CA GLN A 98 -17.66 -14.82 6.71
C GLN A 98 -16.76 -13.61 6.42
N GLU A 99 -16.65 -13.20 5.16
CA GLU A 99 -15.89 -12.01 4.76
C GLU A 99 -16.47 -10.73 5.38
N CYS A 100 -17.80 -10.61 5.45
CA CYS A 100 -18.47 -9.50 6.13
C CYS A 100 -18.20 -9.49 7.63
N ALA A 101 -18.33 -10.64 8.31
CA ALA A 101 -18.08 -10.73 9.75
C ALA A 101 -16.61 -10.40 10.07
N GLN A 102 -15.70 -10.77 9.17
CA GLN A 102 -14.30 -10.42 9.25
C GLN A 102 -14.00 -8.96 8.87
N GLY A 103 -14.97 -8.15 8.46
CA GLY A 103 -14.73 -6.77 8.02
C GLY A 103 -13.97 -6.66 6.70
N LEU A 104 -13.88 -7.75 5.93
CA LEU A 104 -13.26 -7.78 4.60
C LEU A 104 -14.24 -7.35 3.50
N ARG A 105 -15.55 -7.33 3.80
CA ARG A 105 -16.60 -7.02 2.84
C ARG A 105 -17.75 -6.24 3.48
N ASN A 106 -18.31 -5.29 2.72
CA ASN A 106 -19.54 -4.61 3.12
C ASN A 106 -20.78 -5.47 2.81
N LYS A 107 -21.73 -5.51 3.75
CA LYS A 107 -23.02 -6.17 3.55
C LYS A 107 -23.79 -5.50 2.40
N THR A 108 -24.24 -6.31 1.45
CA THR A 108 -24.96 -5.86 0.23
C THR A 108 -26.23 -6.67 -0.05
N TRP A 109 -26.68 -7.46 0.93
CA TRP A 109 -27.83 -8.36 0.87
C TRP A 109 -28.79 -8.14 2.04
#